data_AF-A0A9D6EVI1-F1
#
_entry.id   AF-A0A9D6EVI1-F1
#
_cell.length_a   1.000
_cell.length_b   1.000
_cell.length_c   1.000
_cell.angle_alpha   90.00
_cell.angle_beta   90.00
_cell.angle_gamma   90.00
#
_symmetry.space_group_name_H-M   'P 1'
#
loop_
_entity.id
_entity.type
_entity.pdbx_description
1 polymer ?
#
loop_
_entity_poly.entity_id
_entity_poly.type
_entity_poly.pdbx_seq_one_letter_code
_entity_poly.pdbx_strand_id
1 'polypeptide(L)'
;MGKEPESRLSEAREGLGQCRKLFFLSSCALLSEELTEKEKIPWGFVWLVAFREQDRLTREVLVPRKKEEGLPITNQEQEERVKKSLGNFAQSLGLPYESGVVLAKFHIKQTKIIQREEGVGRVGK
;
A
#
# COMPACT_ATOMS: atom_id res chain seq x y z
N MET A 1 27.23 -8.10 -5.54
CA MET A 1 27.04 -6.63 -5.63
C MET A 1 25.61 -6.32 -5.22
N GLY A 2 25.40 -5.76 -4.01
CA GLY A 2 24.06 -5.38 -3.57
C GLY A 2 23.56 -4.17 -4.37
N LYS A 3 22.29 -4.18 -4.80
CA LYS A 3 21.65 -3.02 -5.46
C LYS A 3 21.79 -1.79 -4.55
N GLU A 4 22.07 -0.64 -5.16
CA GLU A 4 22.21 0.65 -4.48
C GLU A 4 20.96 0.96 -3.62
N PRO A 5 21.10 1.50 -2.39
CA PRO A 5 19.96 1.71 -1.48
C PRO A 5 18.78 2.49 -2.07
N GLU A 6 19.04 3.50 -2.90
CA GLU A 6 17.99 4.28 -3.60
C GLU A 6 17.22 3.46 -4.63
N SER A 7 17.89 2.56 -5.36
CA SER A 7 17.24 1.64 -6.30
C SER A 7 16.26 0.72 -5.58
N ARG A 8 16.61 0.21 -4.39
CA ARG A 8 15.73 -0.66 -3.59
C ARG A 8 14.51 0.09 -3.04
N LEU A 9 14.66 1.37 -2.68
CA LEU A 9 13.54 2.19 -2.21
C LEU A 9 12.59 2.56 -3.35
N SER A 10 13.13 2.87 -4.52
CA SER A 10 12.33 3.10 -5.72
C SER A 10 11.50 1.87 -6.07
N GLU A 11 12.14 0.69 -6.13
CA GLU A 11 11.46 -0.60 -6.38
C GLU A 11 10.37 -0.88 -5.34
N ALA A 12 10.64 -0.65 -4.04
CA ALA A 12 9.63 -0.86 -3.01
C ALA A 12 8.47 0.15 -3.08
N ARG A 13 8.73 1.41 -3.45
CA ARG A 13 7.68 2.42 -3.66
C ARG A 13 6.78 2.05 -4.83
N GLU A 14 7.36 1.57 -5.92
CA GLU A 14 6.62 1.06 -7.07
C GLU A 14 5.79 -0.17 -6.69
N GLY A 15 6.39 -1.15 -6.02
CA GLY A 15 5.71 -2.34 -5.53
C GLY A 15 4.52 -2.01 -4.61
N LEU A 16 4.71 -1.09 -3.65
CA LEU A 16 3.62 -0.60 -2.81
C LEU A 16 2.51 0.12 -3.62
N GLY A 17 2.87 0.80 -4.71
CA GLY A 17 1.91 1.37 -5.65
C GLY A 17 1.09 0.31 -6.38
N GLN A 18 1.74 -0.77 -6.82
CA GLN A 18 1.09 -1.91 -7.48
C GLN A 18 0.17 -2.67 -6.51
N CYS A 19 0.63 -2.98 -5.29
CA CYS A 19 -0.19 -3.60 -4.25
C CYS A 19 -1.51 -2.83 -4.07
N ARG A 20 -1.43 -1.51 -3.92
CA ARG A 20 -2.61 -0.64 -3.74
C ARG A 20 -3.60 -0.71 -4.91
N LYS A 21 -3.12 -0.74 -6.16
CA LYS A 21 -3.99 -0.89 -7.34
C LYS A 21 -4.64 -2.27 -7.37
N LEU A 22 -3.89 -3.33 -7.08
CA LEU A 22 -4.42 -4.71 -7.01
C LEU A 22 -5.45 -4.85 -5.90
N PHE A 23 -5.20 -4.24 -4.75
CA PHE A 23 -6.18 -4.15 -3.66
C PHE A 23 -7.45 -3.44 -4.09
N PHE A 24 -7.33 -2.33 -4.83
CA PHE A 24 -8.49 -1.59 -5.32
C PHE A 24 -9.33 -2.44 -6.25
N LEU A 25 -8.71 -3.01 -7.28
CA LEU A 25 -9.39 -3.87 -8.25
C LEU A 25 -10.02 -5.11 -7.59
N SER A 26 -9.27 -5.80 -6.74
CA SER A 26 -9.79 -6.98 -6.03
C SER A 26 -10.92 -6.63 -5.06
N SER A 27 -10.84 -5.51 -4.35
CA SER A 27 -11.93 -5.06 -3.48
C SER A 27 -13.19 -4.71 -4.28
N CYS A 28 -13.05 -4.04 -5.42
CA CYS A 28 -14.17 -3.77 -6.32
C CYS A 28 -14.82 -5.07 -6.83
N ALA A 29 -14.01 -6.05 -7.24
CA ALA A 29 -14.54 -7.33 -7.71
C ALA A 29 -15.23 -8.13 -6.60
N LEU A 30 -14.64 -8.19 -5.41
CA LEU A 30 -15.22 -8.90 -4.26
C LEU A 30 -16.55 -8.29 -3.79
N LEU A 31 -16.70 -6.98 -3.93
CA LEU A 31 -17.92 -6.24 -3.58
C LEU A 31 -18.93 -6.14 -4.74
N SER A 32 -18.58 -6.60 -5.94
CA SER A 32 -19.46 -6.52 -7.10
C SER A 32 -20.65 -7.47 -6.93
N GLU A 33 -21.85 -6.95 -7.22
CA GLU A 33 -23.08 -7.74 -7.32
C GLU A 33 -23.20 -8.45 -8.68
N GLU A 34 -22.41 -8.03 -9.67
CA GLU A 34 -22.41 -8.62 -11.02
C GLU A 34 -21.60 -9.93 -11.10
N LEU A 35 -20.72 -10.18 -10.13
CA LEU A 35 -19.91 -11.38 -10.09
C LEU A 35 -20.54 -12.44 -9.18
N THR A 36 -20.56 -13.68 -9.67
CA THR A 36 -20.89 -14.84 -8.83
C THR A 36 -19.81 -15.08 -7.78
N GLU A 37 -20.14 -15.79 -6.70
CA GLU A 37 -19.16 -16.17 -5.68
C GLU A 37 -17.97 -16.95 -6.26
N LYS A 38 -18.21 -17.79 -7.27
CA LYS A 38 -17.13 -18.54 -7.94
C LYS A 38 -16.17 -17.62 -8.70
N GLU A 39 -16.69 -16.56 -9.32
CA GLU A 39 -15.89 -15.55 -10.03
C GLU A 39 -15.14 -14.62 -9.06
N LYS A 40 -15.62 -14.48 -7.82
CA LYS A 40 -14.94 -13.72 -6.76
C LYS A 40 -13.72 -14.44 -6.17
N ILE A 41 -13.67 -15.77 -6.22
CA ILE A 41 -12.57 -16.56 -5.62
C ILE A 41 -11.17 -16.12 -6.12
N PRO A 42 -10.89 -16.00 -7.43
CA PRO A 42 -9.60 -15.51 -7.92
C PRO A 42 -9.24 -14.11 -7.37
N TRP A 43 -10.22 -13.22 -7.23
CA TRP A 43 -10.01 -11.89 -6.68
C TRP A 43 -9.65 -11.91 -5.20
N GLY A 44 -10.19 -12.87 -4.44
CA GLY A 44 -9.77 -13.12 -3.06
C GLY A 44 -8.28 -13.49 -2.96
N PHE A 45 -7.78 -14.31 -3.89
CA PHE A 45 -6.35 -14.62 -3.97
C PHE A 45 -5.51 -13.39 -4.35
N VAL A 46 -5.94 -12.60 -5.33
CA VAL A 46 -5.26 -11.35 -5.71
C VAL A 46 -5.18 -10.39 -4.52
N TRP A 47 -6.27 -10.25 -3.77
CA TRP A 47 -6.32 -9.44 -2.56
C TRP A 47 -5.29 -9.91 -1.52
N LEU A 48 -5.25 -11.22 -1.25
CA LEU A 48 -4.31 -11.80 -0.27
C LEU A 48 -2.84 -11.62 -0.67
N VAL A 49 -2.53 -11.81 -1.96
CA VAL A 49 -1.18 -11.61 -2.49
C VAL A 49 -0.76 -10.15 -2.36
N ALA A 50 -1.63 -9.21 -2.74
CA ALA A 50 -1.36 -7.79 -2.58
C ALA A 50 -1.15 -7.40 -1.11
N PHE A 51 -1.90 -8.00 -0.17
CA PHE A 51 -1.75 -7.78 1.27
C PHE A 51 -0.40 -8.26 1.78
N ARG A 52 -0.03 -9.50 1.46
CA ARG A 52 1.25 -10.08 1.89
C ARG A 52 2.44 -9.32 1.33
N GLU A 53 2.37 -8.92 0.07
CA GLU A 53 3.46 -8.16 -0.54
C GLU A 53 3.58 -6.74 0.06
N GLN A 54 2.46 -6.10 0.41
CA GLN A 54 2.50 -4.83 1.14
C GLN A 54 3.16 -4.99 2.52
N ASP A 55 2.79 -6.03 3.28
CA ASP A 55 3.40 -6.30 4.59
C ASP A 55 4.91 -6.53 4.44
N ARG A 56 5.29 -7.41 3.50
CA ARG A 56 6.69 -7.72 3.18
C ARG A 56 7.50 -6.47 2.83
N LEU A 57 7.05 -5.67 1.86
CA LEU A 57 7.73 -4.43 1.46
C LEU A 57 7.82 -3.42 2.60
N THR A 58 6.80 -3.37 3.45
CA THR A 58 6.79 -2.47 4.61
C THR A 58 7.83 -2.91 5.64
N ARG A 59 7.85 -4.19 6.02
CA ARG A 59 8.75 -4.74 7.05
C ARG A 59 10.20 -4.86 6.57
N GLU A 60 10.43 -5.30 5.34
CA GLU A 60 11.77 -5.62 4.84
C GLU A 60 12.49 -4.41 4.21
N VAL A 61 11.75 -3.40 3.75
CA VAL A 61 12.34 -2.25 3.04
C VAL A 61 12.05 -0.93 3.74
N LEU A 62 10.76 -0.61 3.94
CA LEU A 62 10.37 0.71 4.45
C LEU A 62 10.79 0.92 5.91
N VAL A 63 10.55 -0.06 6.77
CA VAL A 63 10.88 0.01 8.21
C VAL A 63 12.38 0.15 8.45
N PRO A 64 13.26 -0.71 7.90
CA PRO A 64 14.70 -0.59 8.09
C PRO A 64 15.22 0.77 7.63
N ARG A 65 14.75 1.24 6.46
CA ARG A 65 15.20 2.53 5.94
C ARG A 65 14.81 3.70 6.84
N LYS A 66 13.55 3.74 7.28
CA LYS A 66 13.10 4.82 8.16
C LYS A 66 13.82 4.82 9.49
N LYS A 67 14.21 3.66 10.02
CA LYS A 67 15.05 3.57 11.23
C LYS A 67 16.45 4.12 10.97
N GLU A 68 17.09 3.70 9.88
CA GLU A 68 18.44 4.13 9.52
C GLU A 68 18.54 5.65 9.32
N GLU A 69 17.57 6.24 8.63
CA GLU A 69 17.54 7.67 8.33
C GLU A 69 16.88 8.53 9.43
N GLY A 70 16.37 7.91 10.52
CA GLY A 70 15.63 8.62 11.55
C GLY A 70 14.34 9.28 11.03
N LEU A 71 13.74 8.76 9.97
CA LEU A 71 12.55 9.34 9.36
C LEU A 71 11.27 9.08 10.17
N PRO A 72 10.33 10.04 10.18
CA PRO A 72 9.06 9.87 10.85
C PRO A 72 8.17 8.82 10.17
N ILE A 73 7.27 8.22 10.97
CA ILE A 73 6.23 7.32 10.46
C ILE A 73 5.31 8.06 9.47
N THR A 74 4.93 9.29 9.80
CA THR A 74 4.04 10.10 8.97
C THR A 74 4.85 10.93 7.98
N ASN A 75 4.46 10.87 6.70
CA ASN A 75 4.93 11.77 5.67
C ASN A 75 3.69 12.29 4.92
N GLN A 76 3.22 13.48 5.31
CA GLN A 76 1.93 14.02 4.83
C GLN A 76 1.93 14.19 3.30
N GLU A 77 2.99 14.73 2.72
CA GLU A 77 3.07 14.93 1.27
C GLU A 77 3.02 13.60 0.50
N GLN A 78 3.75 12.59 0.98
CA GLN A 78 3.71 11.27 0.37
C GLN A 78 2.33 10.63 0.50
N GLU A 79 1.69 10.76 1.66
CA GLU A 79 0.35 10.25 1.90
C GLU A 79 -0.69 10.90 1.00
N GLU A 80 -0.62 12.22 0.78
CA GLU A 80 -1.48 12.92 -0.17
C GLU A 80 -1.23 12.49 -1.63
N ARG A 81 0.04 12.29 -2.02
CA ARG A 81 0.36 11.73 -3.35
C ARG A 81 -0.25 10.34 -3.55
N VAL A 82 -0.21 9.49 -2.52
CA VAL A 82 -0.81 8.15 -2.57
C VAL A 82 -2.34 8.24 -2.70
N LYS A 83 -3.01 9.11 -1.92
CA LYS A 83 -4.46 9.34 -2.03
C LYS A 83 -4.85 9.83 -3.41
N LYS A 84 -4.13 10.82 -3.94
CA LYS A 84 -4.36 11.36 -5.29
C LYS A 84 -4.17 10.31 -6.37
N SER A 85 -3.10 9.52 -6.28
CA SER A 85 -2.83 8.46 -7.25
C SER A 85 -3.94 7.40 -7.29
N LEU A 86 -4.44 6.96 -6.13
CA LEU A 86 -5.52 5.96 -6.07
C LEU A 86 -6.88 6.57 -6.44
N GLY A 87 -7.15 7.82 -6.06
CA GLY A 87 -8.37 8.51 -6.46
C GLY A 87 -8.45 8.71 -7.97
N ASN A 88 -7.35 9.15 -8.61
CA ASN A 88 -7.27 9.23 -10.08
C ASN A 88 -7.44 7.87 -10.74
N PHE A 89 -6.88 6.82 -10.14
CA PHE A 89 -7.04 5.46 -10.64
C PHE A 89 -8.50 5.00 -10.57
N ALA A 90 -9.22 5.29 -9.48
CA ALA A 90 -10.65 5.02 -9.37
C ALA A 90 -11.46 5.72 -10.47
N GLN A 91 -11.18 7.02 -10.72
CA GLN A 91 -11.83 7.76 -11.81
C GLN A 91 -11.56 7.16 -13.19
N SER A 92 -10.34 6.68 -13.44
CA SER A 92 -9.99 6.03 -14.71
C SER A 92 -10.77 4.72 -14.97
N LEU A 93 -11.36 4.16 -13.93
CA LEU A 93 -12.22 2.96 -13.97
C LEU A 93 -13.71 3.31 -13.94
N GLY A 94 -14.07 4.60 -14.04
CA GLY A 94 -15.46 5.06 -13.96
C GLY A 94 -16.04 5.14 -12.54
N LEU A 95 -15.20 5.00 -11.51
CA LEU A 95 -15.62 5.04 -10.11
C LEU A 95 -15.38 6.43 -9.48
N PRO A 96 -16.08 6.78 -8.38
CA PRO A 96 -15.83 8.03 -7.66
C PRO A 96 -14.39 8.12 -7.15
N TYR A 97 -13.80 9.32 -7.25
CA TYR A 97 -12.45 9.61 -6.73
C TYR A 97 -12.31 9.22 -5.24
N GLU A 98 -13.34 9.49 -4.42
CA GLU A 98 -13.32 9.21 -2.99
C GLU A 98 -13.21 7.71 -2.68
N SER A 99 -13.70 6.83 -3.56
CA SER A 99 -13.54 5.37 -3.38
C SER A 99 -12.06 4.99 -3.34
N GLY A 100 -11.24 5.57 -4.22
CA GLY A 100 -9.79 5.38 -4.21
C GLY A 100 -9.13 5.99 -2.97
N VAL A 101 -9.59 7.16 -2.54
CA VAL A 101 -9.06 7.85 -1.34
C VAL A 101 -9.34 7.04 -0.06
N VAL A 102 -10.54 6.48 0.09
CA VAL A 102 -10.90 5.63 1.25
C VAL A 102 -9.96 4.43 1.35
N LEU A 103 -9.71 3.75 0.23
CA LEU A 103 -8.81 2.62 0.22
C LEU A 103 -7.34 3.04 0.48
N ALA A 104 -6.90 4.17 -0.08
CA ALA A 104 -5.58 4.72 0.20
C ALA A 104 -5.38 4.97 1.70
N LYS A 105 -6.37 5.58 2.38
CA LYS A 105 -6.36 5.81 3.83
C LYS A 105 -6.21 4.49 4.61
N PHE A 106 -6.91 3.43 4.19
CA PHE A 106 -6.78 2.10 4.79
C PHE A 106 -5.34 1.56 4.66
N HIS A 107 -4.74 1.59 3.47
CA HIS A 107 -3.36 1.12 3.25
C HIS A 107 -2.33 1.93 4.04
N ILE A 108 -2.47 3.26 4.05
CA ILE A 108 -1.61 4.13 4.85
C ILE A 108 -1.71 3.74 6.32
N LYS A 109 -2.93 3.54 6.85
CA LYS A 109 -3.12 3.11 8.24
C LYS A 109 -2.42 1.78 8.53
N GLN A 110 -2.59 0.77 7.68
CA GLN A 110 -1.96 -0.55 7.86
C GLN A 110 -0.43 -0.46 7.88
N THR A 111 0.17 0.21 6.90
CA THR A 111 1.64 0.38 6.87
C THR A 111 2.16 1.15 8.09
N LYS A 112 1.40 2.12 8.62
CA LYS A 112 1.75 2.82 9.86
C LYS A 112 1.66 1.94 11.11
N ILE A 113 0.69 1.02 11.17
CA ILE A 113 0.58 0.04 12.27
C ILE A 113 1.84 -0.82 12.31
N ILE A 114 2.22 -1.41 11.17
CA ILE A 114 3.45 -2.21 11.04
C ILE A 114 4.68 -1.40 11.47
N GLN A 115 4.83 -0.17 10.98
CA GLN A 115 5.95 0.70 11.36
C GLN A 115 6.02 0.97 12.88
N ARG A 116 4.87 1.12 13.55
CA ARG A 116 4.81 1.31 15.01
C ARG A 116 5.18 0.05 15.78
N GLU A 117 4.67 -1.10 15.35
CA GLU A 117 4.99 -2.41 15.92
C GLU A 117 6.50 -2.68 15.84
N GLU A 118 7.08 -2.33 14.70
CA GLU A 118 8.53 -2.45 14.46
C GLU A 118 9.35 -1.35 15.15
N GLY A 119 8.74 -0.36 15.80
CA GLY A 119 9.45 0.67 16.56
C GLY A 119 10.08 1.79 15.73
N VAL A 120 9.61 2.05 14.50
CA VAL A 120 9.99 3.26 13.74
C VAL A 120 9.62 4.51 14.56
N GLY A 121 10.52 5.47 14.71
CA GLY A 121 10.29 6.70 15.47
C GLY A 121 10.42 6.56 16.99
N ARG A 122 10.74 5.37 17.52
CA ARG A 122 11.26 5.22 18.89
C ARG A 122 12.79 5.39 18.86
N VAL A 123 13.26 6.62 18.66
CA VAL A 123 14.68 6.93 18.90
C VAL A 123 14.87 6.95 20.42
N GLY A 124 15.93 6.29 20.90
CA GLY A 124 16.21 6.07 22.32
C GLY A 124 16.10 7.34 23.17
N LYS A 125 15.37 7.22 24.28
CA LYS A 125 15.69 7.95 25.50
C LYS A 125 16.85 7.25 26.19
#